data_AF-A0A2E7D4R6-F1
#
_entry.id   AF-A0A2E7D4R6-F1
#
_cell.length_a   1.000
_cell.length_b   1.000
_cell.length_c   1.000
_cell.angle_alpha   90.00
_cell.angle_beta   90.00
_cell.angle_gamma   90.00
#
_symmetry.space_group_name_H-M   'P 1'
#
loop_
_entity.id
_entity.type
_entity.pdbx_description
1 polymer ?
#
loop_
_entity_poly.entity_id
_entity_poly.type
_entity_poly.pdbx_seq_one_letter_code
_entity_poly.pdbx_strand_id
1 'polypeptide(L)'
;MSDSQHRLRFEGPTFWVTHRNREFGPFDYEWSKDFSGIEFVYCGEKFGEYCSCEEIYADLKRFRLPMRVVEVTSVVMGSVLFGLLNGLSDHEKRGYLIDQLQQHGMERFANGISYSS
;
A
#
# COMPACT_ATOMS: atom_id res chain seq x y z
N MET A 1 -0.61 -9.07 -25.81
CA MET A 1 -1.86 -8.35 -25.48
C MET A 1 -2.60 -9.17 -24.43
N SER A 2 -2.89 -8.75 -23.19
CA SER A 2 -2.55 -7.55 -22.40
C SER A 2 -2.25 -8.01 -20.97
N ASP A 3 -1.01 -7.87 -20.51
CA ASP A 3 -0.60 -8.36 -19.17
C ASP A 3 -0.79 -7.29 -18.07
N SER A 4 -1.59 -6.25 -18.35
CA SER A 4 -1.65 -5.01 -17.56
C SER A 4 -2.84 -4.87 -16.62
N GLN A 5 -3.60 -5.94 -16.36
CA GLN A 5 -4.83 -5.84 -15.55
C GLN A 5 -4.58 -5.61 -14.05
N HIS A 6 -3.40 -6.00 -13.54
CA HIS A 6 -3.02 -5.91 -12.13
C HIS A 6 -1.63 -5.31 -12.00
N ARG A 7 -1.51 -4.14 -11.38
CA ARG A 7 -0.22 -3.44 -11.24
C ARG A 7 -0.17 -2.66 -9.93
N LEU A 8 1.04 -2.45 -9.44
CA LEU A 8 1.35 -1.51 -8.38
C LEU A 8 2.31 -0.46 -8.93
N ARG A 9 1.89 0.79 -8.92
CA ARG A 9 2.73 1.92 -9.34
C ARG A 9 3.10 2.74 -8.12
N PHE A 10 4.38 3.04 -7.94
CA PHE A 10 4.89 3.87 -6.85
C PHE A 10 5.48 5.17 -7.40
N GLU A 11 5.19 6.28 -6.72
CA GLU A 11 5.84 7.60 -6.89
C GLU A 11 6.26 8.09 -5.51
N GLY A 12 7.54 7.90 -5.18
CA GLY A 12 8.01 8.09 -3.81
C GLY A 12 7.26 7.18 -2.82
N PRO A 13 6.69 7.73 -1.72
CA PRO A 13 5.90 6.96 -0.75
C PRO A 13 4.48 6.63 -1.25
N THR A 14 3.98 7.38 -2.22
CA THR A 14 2.63 7.26 -2.76
C THR A 14 2.53 6.07 -3.71
N PHE A 15 1.39 5.38 -3.71
CA PHE A 15 1.15 4.30 -4.67
C PHE A 15 -0.27 4.23 -5.21
N TRP A 16 -0.40 3.51 -6.32
CA TRP A 16 -1.66 3.22 -7.00
C TRP A 16 -1.78 1.73 -7.28
N VAL A 17 -2.99 1.22 -7.10
CA VAL A 17 -3.36 -0.15 -7.44
C VAL A 17 -4.14 -0.13 -8.74
N THR A 18 -3.62 -0.74 -9.80
CA THR A 18 -4.43 -1.04 -10.99
C THR A 18 -5.10 -2.40 -10.80
N HIS A 19 -6.43 -2.46 -10.88
CA HIS A 19 -7.19 -3.71 -10.86
C HIS A 19 -8.26 -3.69 -11.95
N ARG A 20 -8.26 -4.70 -12.83
CA ARG A 20 -9.19 -4.81 -13.98
C ARG A 20 -9.16 -3.56 -14.87
N ASN A 21 -7.95 -3.09 -15.19
CA ASN A 21 -7.68 -1.90 -16.02
C ASN A 21 -8.22 -0.58 -15.44
N ARG A 22 -8.61 -0.54 -14.17
CA ARG A 22 -8.93 0.69 -13.46
C ARG A 22 -7.88 0.95 -12.40
N GLU A 23 -7.40 2.18 -12.34
CA GLU A 23 -6.44 2.62 -11.34
C GLU A 23 -7.15 3.21 -10.12
N PHE A 24 -6.65 2.87 -8.93
CA PHE A 24 -7.12 3.34 -7.64
C PHE A 24 -5.94 3.93 -6.89
N GLY A 25 -6.04 5.20 -6.53
CA GLY A 25 -5.06 5.94 -5.76
C GLY A 25 -5.29 7.44 -5.94
N PRO A 26 -4.45 8.29 -5.33
CA PRO A 26 -3.26 7.93 -4.58
C PRO A 26 -3.61 7.29 -3.23
N PHE A 27 -2.88 6.24 -2.85
CA PHE A 27 -2.73 5.81 -1.46
C PHE A 27 -1.41 6.33 -0.93
N ASP A 28 -1.40 6.81 0.31
CA ASP A 28 -0.20 7.36 0.93
C ASP A 28 -0.24 7.22 2.45
N TYR A 29 0.85 7.64 3.10
CA TYR A 29 0.90 7.85 4.54
C TYR A 29 1.57 9.18 4.90
N GLU A 30 1.15 9.75 6.01
CA GLU A 30 1.66 11.02 6.53
C GLU A 30 1.91 10.89 8.03
N TRP A 31 2.87 11.64 8.56
CA TRP A 31 2.97 11.78 10.00
C TRP A 31 1.73 12.52 10.51
N SER A 32 1.11 11.98 11.56
CA SER A 32 0.08 12.70 12.31
C SER A 32 0.60 14.08 12.75
N LYS A 33 -0.30 15.06 12.84
CA LYS A 33 0.07 16.46 13.14
C LYS A 33 0.71 16.64 14.51
N ASP A 34 0.41 15.75 15.44
CA ASP A 34 0.99 15.69 16.78
C ASP A 34 2.21 14.77 16.86
N PHE A 35 2.61 14.14 15.75
CA PHE A 35 3.69 13.17 15.63
C PHE A 35 3.54 11.93 16.53
N SER A 36 2.31 11.64 16.97
CA SER A 36 2.01 10.47 17.81
C SER A 36 1.87 9.16 17.03
N GLY A 37 1.71 9.25 15.71
CA GLY A 37 1.50 8.12 14.82
C GLY A 37 1.62 8.46 13.33
N ILE A 38 1.23 7.50 12.49
CA ILE A 38 1.23 7.60 11.03
C ILE A 38 -0.21 7.46 10.53
N GLU A 39 -0.70 8.46 9.81
CA GLU A 39 -2.01 8.44 9.16
C GLU A 39 -1.92 7.80 7.78
N PHE A 40 -2.92 6.99 7.40
CA PHE A 40 -3.05 6.44 6.06
C PHE A 40 -4.12 7.17 5.29
N VAL A 41 -3.81 7.59 4.08
CA VAL A 41 -4.69 8.44 3.27
C VAL A 41 -4.98 7.83 1.91
N TYR A 42 -6.20 8.02 1.43
CA TYR A 42 -6.64 7.67 0.09
C TYR A 42 -7.28 8.89 -0.54
N CYS A 43 -6.73 9.37 -1.65
CA CYS A 43 -7.13 10.64 -2.28
C CYS A 43 -7.13 11.82 -1.30
N GLY A 44 -6.16 11.86 -0.39
CA GLY A 44 -6.04 12.91 0.64
C GLY A 44 -6.99 12.77 1.82
N GLU A 45 -7.81 11.72 1.88
CA GLU A 45 -8.68 11.48 3.02
C GLU A 45 -8.17 10.33 3.90
N LYS A 46 -8.08 10.57 5.22
CA LYS A 46 -7.65 9.57 6.21
C LYS A 46 -8.59 8.36 6.22
N PHE A 47 -8.04 7.18 5.98
CA PHE A 47 -8.73 5.89 6.09
C PHE A 47 -8.18 5.02 7.22
N GLY A 48 -7.02 5.35 7.78
CA GLY A 48 -6.44 4.58 8.86
C GLY A 48 -5.34 5.33 9.59
N GLU A 49 -4.82 4.68 10.62
CA GLU A 49 -3.76 5.20 11.47
C GLU A 49 -3.02 4.06 12.15
N TYR A 50 -1.70 4.21 12.24
CA TYR A 50 -0.84 3.44 13.10
C TYR A 50 -0.42 4.32 14.28
N CYS A 51 -0.80 3.93 15.49
CA CYS A 51 -0.38 4.59 16.74
C CYS A 51 0.77 3.82 17.40
N SER A 52 0.68 2.49 17.39
CA SER A 52 1.66 1.59 17.98
C SER A 52 1.61 0.21 17.35
N CYS A 53 2.52 -0.69 17.73
CA CYS A 53 2.51 -2.07 17.25
C CYS A 53 1.24 -2.85 17.67
N GLU A 54 0.52 -2.38 18.69
CA GLU A 54 -0.72 -2.96 19.18
C GLU A 54 -1.97 -2.21 18.69
N GLU A 55 -1.80 -0.99 18.18
CA GLU A 55 -2.90 -0.08 17.83
C GLU A 55 -2.79 0.36 16.37
N ILE A 56 -3.47 -0.39 15.50
CA ILE A 56 -3.63 -0.09 14.09
C ILE A 56 -5.11 -0.06 13.75
N TYR A 57 -5.56 1.05 13.17
CA TYR A 57 -6.94 1.26 12.75
C TYR A 57 -6.97 1.48 11.24
N ALA A 58 -7.85 0.79 10.51
CA ALA A 58 -8.05 1.04 9.08
C ALA A 58 -9.48 0.71 8.67
N ASP A 59 -10.14 1.65 8.00
CA ASP A 59 -11.45 1.47 7.40
C ASP A 59 -11.51 2.07 5.98
N LEU A 60 -11.39 1.17 5.00
CA LEU A 60 -11.54 1.49 3.58
C LEU A 60 -12.99 1.34 3.09
N LYS A 61 -13.94 0.88 3.93
CA LYS A 61 -15.31 0.56 3.49
C LYS A 61 -16.03 1.77 2.89
N ARG A 62 -15.80 2.95 3.45
CA ARG A 62 -16.48 4.19 3.01
C ARG A 62 -16.18 4.55 1.54
N PHE A 63 -15.02 4.13 1.02
CA PHE A 63 -14.61 4.41 -0.36
C PHE A 63 -15.17 3.42 -1.38
N ARG A 64 -15.86 2.36 -0.93
CA ARG A 64 -16.51 1.35 -1.81
C ARG A 64 -15.56 0.77 -2.86
N LEU A 65 -14.30 0.57 -2.47
CA LEU A 65 -13.29 -0.01 -3.34
C LEU A 65 -13.58 -1.50 -3.61
N PRO A 66 -13.14 -2.04 -4.75
CA PRO A 66 -13.15 -3.49 -4.95
C PRO A 66 -12.39 -4.17 -3.80
N MET A 67 -12.91 -5.29 -3.27
CA MET A 67 -12.28 -5.99 -2.14
C MET A 67 -10.81 -6.33 -2.43
N ARG A 68 -10.49 -6.74 -3.67
CA ARG A 68 -9.11 -7.02 -4.06
C ARG A 68 -8.18 -5.81 -3.94
N VAL A 69 -8.68 -4.60 -4.19
CA VAL A 69 -7.91 -3.36 -4.00
C VAL A 69 -7.69 -3.13 -2.51
N VAL A 70 -8.72 -3.33 -1.68
CA VAL A 70 -8.60 -3.24 -0.22
C VAL A 70 -7.54 -4.20 0.32
N GLU A 71 -7.58 -5.46 -0.09
CA GLU A 71 -6.61 -6.49 0.33
C GLU A 71 -5.18 -6.12 -0.06
N VAL A 72 -4.96 -5.74 -1.33
CA VAL A 72 -3.63 -5.35 -1.83
C VAL A 72 -3.14 -4.10 -1.10
N THR A 73 -3.98 -3.09 -0.92
CA THR A 73 -3.63 -1.88 -0.16
C THR A 73 -3.25 -2.22 1.27
N SER A 74 -3.98 -3.09 1.96
CA SER A 74 -3.63 -3.51 3.33
C SER A 74 -2.26 -4.19 3.40
N VAL A 75 -1.95 -5.06 2.44
CA VAL A 75 -0.63 -5.70 2.36
C VAL A 75 0.47 -4.66 2.10
N VAL A 76 0.27 -3.77 1.12
CA VAL A 76 1.24 -2.72 0.79
C VAL A 76 1.50 -1.81 1.99
N MET A 77 0.44 -1.33 2.66
CA MET A 77 0.57 -0.44 3.82
C MET A 77 1.26 -1.14 4.99
N GLY A 78 0.91 -2.40 5.26
CA GLY A 78 1.60 -3.21 6.27
C GLY A 78 3.09 -3.36 5.96
N SER A 79 3.44 -3.63 4.70
CA SER A 79 4.84 -3.72 4.25
C SER A 79 5.59 -2.40 4.36
N VAL A 80 4.95 -1.28 4.00
CA VAL A 80 5.52 0.07 4.13
C VAL A 80 5.81 0.38 5.59
N LEU A 81 4.83 0.21 6.48
CA LEU A 81 5.00 0.40 7.92
C LEU A 81 6.13 -0.45 8.48
N PHE A 82 6.11 -1.75 8.19
CA PHE A 82 7.15 -2.67 8.66
C PHE A 82 8.54 -2.20 8.20
N GLY A 83 8.67 -1.82 6.93
CA GLY A 83 9.92 -1.33 6.38
C GLY A 83 10.41 -0.02 7.00
N LEU A 84 9.50 0.90 7.32
CA LEU A 84 9.82 2.15 7.99
C LEU A 84 10.27 1.92 9.44
N LEU A 85 9.49 1.15 10.20
CA LEU A 85 9.75 0.91 11.63
C LEU A 85 11.04 0.12 11.88
N ASN A 86 11.44 -0.73 10.94
CA ASN A 86 12.66 -1.53 11.03
C ASN A 86 13.85 -0.91 10.29
N GLY A 87 13.72 0.30 9.73
CA GLY A 87 14.82 0.99 9.05
C GLY A 87 15.35 0.26 7.80
N LEU A 88 14.49 -0.46 7.09
CA LEU A 88 14.89 -1.23 5.91
C LEU A 88 15.29 -0.30 4.75
N SER A 89 16.30 -0.72 3.97
CA SER A 89 16.64 -0.09 2.69
C SER A 89 15.53 -0.27 1.66
N ASP A 90 15.52 0.54 0.60
CA ASP A 90 14.50 0.43 -0.45
C ASP A 90 14.53 -0.93 -1.17
N HIS A 91 15.72 -1.52 -1.29
CA HIS A 91 15.88 -2.87 -1.82
C HIS A 91 15.21 -3.92 -0.91
N GLU A 92 15.44 -3.85 0.41
CA GLU A 92 14.82 -4.76 1.39
C GLU A 92 13.31 -4.56 1.47
N LYS A 93 12.83 -3.31 1.48
CA LYS A 93 11.40 -2.99 1.44
C LYS A 93 10.72 -3.60 0.22
N ARG A 94 11.35 -3.47 -0.95
CA ARG A 94 10.83 -4.05 -2.19
C ARG A 94 10.79 -5.58 -2.13
N GLY A 95 11.86 -6.22 -1.66
CA GLY A 95 11.90 -7.67 -1.47
C GLY A 95 10.78 -8.14 -0.53
N TYR A 96 10.67 -7.49 0.63
CA TYR A 96 9.65 -7.78 1.61
C TYR A 96 8.22 -7.65 1.05
N LEU A 97 7.93 -6.56 0.33
CA LEU A 97 6.62 -6.38 -0.30
C LEU A 97 6.30 -7.49 -1.31
N ILE A 98 7.27 -7.85 -2.16
CA ILE A 98 7.09 -8.94 -3.15
C ILE A 98 6.76 -10.25 -2.42
N ASP A 99 7.51 -10.57 -1.37
CA ASP A 99 7.29 -11.79 -0.59
C ASP A 99 5.90 -11.79 0.05
N GLN A 100 5.47 -10.66 0.64
CA GLN A 100 4.14 -10.55 1.25
C GLN A 100 3.02 -10.71 0.21
N LEU A 101 3.14 -10.05 -0.96
CA LEU A 101 2.16 -10.21 -2.03
C LEU A 101 2.06 -11.66 -2.51
N GLN A 102 3.19 -12.36 -2.64
CA GLN A 102 3.20 -13.77 -3.03
C GLN A 102 2.59 -14.67 -1.95
N GLN A 103 2.95 -14.48 -0.68
CA GLN A 103 2.40 -15.25 0.44
C GLN A 103 0.86 -15.12 0.56
N HIS A 104 0.30 -14.00 0.12
CA HIS A 104 -1.14 -13.75 0.11
C HIS A 104 -1.83 -14.04 -1.24
N GLY A 105 -1.17 -14.70 -2.20
CA GLY A 105 -1.76 -15.10 -3.49
C GLY A 105 -2.04 -13.91 -4.42
N MET A 106 -1.20 -12.88 -4.37
CA MET A 106 -1.29 -11.64 -5.14
C MET A 106 -0.11 -11.51 -6.14
N GLU A 107 0.37 -12.62 -6.67
CA GLU A 107 1.58 -12.71 -7.52
C GLU A 107 1.49 -11.81 -8.76
N ARG A 108 0.27 -11.64 -9.30
CA ARG A 108 0.03 -10.74 -10.44
C ARG A 108 0.36 -9.28 -10.13
N PHE A 109 0.12 -8.84 -8.90
CA PHE A 109 0.50 -7.49 -8.47
C PHE A 109 2.01 -7.39 -8.22
N ALA A 110 2.62 -8.42 -7.64
CA ALA A 110 4.07 -8.49 -7.40
C ALA A 110 4.87 -8.38 -8.72
N ASN A 111 4.44 -9.10 -9.76
CA ASN A 111 5.06 -9.04 -11.08
C ASN A 111 4.81 -7.72 -11.82
N GLY A 112 3.79 -6.97 -11.40
CA GLY A 112 3.37 -5.69 -12.00
C GLY A 112 3.83 -4.46 -11.21
N ILE A 113 4.84 -4.58 -10.33
CA ILE A 113 5.39 -3.45 -9.59
C ILE A 113 6.24 -2.57 -10.53
N SER A 114 5.97 -1.27 -10.51
CA SER A 114 6.76 -0.25 -11.22
C SER A 114 7.00 0.97 -10.34
N TYR A 115 8.16 1.58 -10.49
CA TYR A 115 8.53 2.83 -9.81
C TYR A 115 8.71 3.91 -10.87
N SER A 116 8.02 5.04 -10.71
CA SER A 116 8.23 6.24 -11.49
C SER A 116 9.33 7.08 -10.85
N SER A 117 10.13 7.76 -11.68
CA SER A 117 11.19 8.69 -11.26
C SER A 117 10.65 10.10 -11.06
#